data_AF-A0A0X3APQ7-F1
#
_entry.id   AF-A0A0X3APQ7-F1
#
_cell.length_a   1.000
_cell.length_b   1.000
_cell.length_c   1.000
_cell.angle_alpha   90.00
_cell.angle_beta   90.00
_cell.angle_gamma   90.00
#
_symmetry.space_group_name_H-M   'P 1'
#
loop_
_entity.id
_entity.type
_entity.pdbx_description
1 polymer ?
#
loop_
_entity_poly.entity_id
_entity_poly.type
_entity_poly.pdbx_seq_one_letter_code
_entity_poly.pdbx_strand_id
1 'polypeptide(L)'
;MDKIFEKYPKINVYYKTNDGNSFFSESDAKNHAKSLDNKLVQPICREFENIKVKEEKALETDKNSVDESIKVNVQAKPTNIDKKTK
;
A
#
# COMPACT_ATOMS: atom_id res chain seq x y z
N MET A 1 3.69 3.89 -21.79
CA MET A 1 3.33 4.63 -20.56
C MET A 1 2.36 3.79 -19.74
N ASP A 2 2.53 3.73 -18.42
CA ASP A 2 1.68 2.96 -17.51
C ASP A 2 0.24 3.51 -17.46
N LYS A 3 -0.77 2.63 -17.44
CA LYS A 3 -2.20 3.01 -17.42
C LYS A 3 -2.57 3.89 -16.22
N ILE A 4 -1.80 3.76 -15.14
CA ILE A 4 -1.97 4.55 -13.91
C ILE A 4 -1.68 6.03 -14.17
N PHE A 5 -0.65 6.35 -14.96
CA PHE A 5 -0.34 7.75 -15.31
C PHE A 5 -1.33 8.34 -16.31
N GLU A 6 -1.95 7.50 -17.15
CA GLU A 6 -3.04 7.93 -18.03
C GLU A 6 -4.30 8.26 -17.23
N LYS A 7 -4.64 7.42 -16.25
CA LYS A 7 -5.80 7.62 -15.37
C LYS A 7 -5.61 8.79 -14.40
N TYR A 8 -4.38 9.00 -13.93
CA TYR A 8 -4.02 10.05 -12.98
C TYR A 8 -2.92 10.95 -13.57
N PRO A 9 -3.25 11.87 -14.49
CA PRO A 9 -2.25 12.67 -15.20
C PRO A 9 -1.46 13.63 -14.30
N LYS A 10 -1.90 13.83 -13.06
CA LYS A 10 -1.29 14.74 -12.07
C LYS A 10 -0.21 14.08 -11.20
N ILE A 11 -0.04 12.76 -11.25
CA ILE A 11 0.95 12.06 -10.44
C ILE A 11 2.23 11.84 -11.24
N ASN A 12 3.37 12.00 -10.56
CA ASN A 12 4.69 11.79 -11.16
C ASN A 12 5.32 10.48 -10.69
N VAL A 13 4.91 9.99 -9.53
CA VAL A 13 5.39 8.74 -8.94
C VAL A 13 4.22 7.98 -8.31
N TYR A 14 4.28 6.66 -8.40
CA TYR A 14 3.46 5.76 -7.61
C TYR A 14 4.32 4.59 -7.12
N TYR A 15 3.84 3.88 -6.12
CA TYR A 15 4.56 2.77 -5.49
C TYR A 15 3.79 1.49 -5.74
N LYS A 16 4.46 0.49 -6.30
CA LYS A 16 3.89 -0.83 -6.56
C LYS A 16 4.48 -1.84 -5.58
N THR A 17 3.62 -2.62 -4.95
CA THR A 17 4.02 -3.73 -4.07
C THR A 17 4.10 -5.03 -4.86
N ASN A 18 4.78 -6.05 -4.31
CA ASN A 18 4.91 -7.36 -4.97
C ASN A 18 3.56 -8.08 -5.21
N ASP A 19 2.52 -7.72 -4.44
CA ASP A 19 1.14 -8.23 -4.62
C ASP A 19 0.44 -7.63 -5.86
N GLY A 20 1.04 -6.63 -6.50
CA GLY A 20 0.45 -5.91 -7.63
C GLY A 20 -0.37 -4.69 -7.22
N ASN A 21 -0.57 -4.46 -5.92
CA ASN A 21 -1.24 -3.26 -5.41
C ASN A 21 -0.39 -2.02 -5.62
N SER A 22 -1.05 -0.95 -6.09
CA SER A 22 -0.44 0.34 -6.41
C SER A 22 -0.93 1.42 -5.43
N PHE A 23 -0.01 2.21 -4.91
CA PHE A 23 -0.24 3.24 -3.91
C PHE A 23 0.37 4.56 -4.36
N PHE A 24 -0.25 5.69 -4.01
CA PHE A 24 0.30 7.02 -4.31
C PHE A 24 1.20 7.56 -3.18
N SER A 25 1.30 6.84 -2.08
CA SER A 25 2.06 7.18 -0.88
C SER A 25 3.01 6.05 -0.54
N GLU A 26 4.27 6.39 -0.29
CA GLU A 26 5.31 5.42 0.07
C GLU A 26 4.99 4.73 1.40
N SER A 27 4.48 5.49 2.37
CA SER A 27 4.15 5.00 3.71
C SER A 27 3.05 3.94 3.65
N ASP A 28 2.02 4.17 2.83
CA ASP A 28 0.93 3.21 2.63
C ASP A 28 1.43 1.95 1.92
N ALA A 29 2.26 2.10 0.90
CA ALA A 29 2.88 0.99 0.18
C ALA A 29 3.76 0.15 1.12
N LYS A 30 4.59 0.81 1.95
CA LYS A 30 5.44 0.15 2.96
C LYS A 30 4.60 -0.56 4.00
N ASN A 31 3.53 0.07 4.51
CA ASN A 31 2.67 -0.54 5.51
C ASN A 31 1.97 -1.78 4.97
N HIS A 32 1.51 -1.73 3.71
CA HIS A 32 0.96 -2.89 3.03
C HIS A 32 2.02 -3.98 2.83
N ALA A 33 3.21 -3.60 2.33
CA ALA A 33 4.31 -4.52 2.09
C ALA A 33 4.81 -5.23 3.37
N LYS A 34 4.65 -4.63 4.56
CA LYS A 34 4.97 -5.31 5.85
C LYS A 34 4.19 -6.60 6.06
N SER A 35 2.96 -6.67 5.51
CA SER A 35 2.10 -7.85 5.60
C SER A 35 2.38 -8.88 4.50
N LEU A 36 3.20 -8.52 3.50
CA LEU A 36 3.63 -9.41 2.43
C LEU A 36 4.91 -10.13 2.82
N ASP A 37 5.08 -11.35 2.31
CA ASP A 37 6.30 -12.15 2.49
C ASP A 37 7.52 -11.40 1.95
N ASN A 38 7.37 -10.87 0.73
CA ASN A 38 8.33 -9.99 0.09
C ASN A 38 7.95 -8.54 0.38
N LYS A 39 8.56 -7.97 1.43
CA LYS A 39 8.37 -6.58 1.90
C LYS A 39 8.93 -5.53 0.94
N LEU A 40 8.77 -5.76 -0.35
CA LEU A 40 9.32 -4.98 -1.45
C LEU A 40 8.29 -3.96 -1.94
N VAL A 41 8.78 -2.75 -2.14
CA VAL A 41 8.04 -1.62 -2.70
C VAL A 41 8.88 -1.05 -3.83
N GLN A 42 8.33 -1.00 -5.04
CA GLN A 42 8.98 -0.45 -6.21
C GLN A 42 8.37 0.92 -6.54
N PRO A 43 9.16 2.00 -6.49
CA PRO A 43 8.73 3.30 -6.97
C PRO A 43 8.75 3.30 -8.51
N ILE A 44 7.61 3.61 -9.12
CA ILE A 44 7.48 3.80 -10.57
C ILE A 44 7.27 5.28 -10.81
N CYS A 45 8.24 5.91 -11.46
CA CYS A 45 8.18 7.31 -11.86
C CYS A 45 7.76 7.42 -13.32
N ARG A 46 7.02 8.48 -13.65
CA ARG A 46 6.77 8.88 -15.04
C ARG A 46 8.11 9.28 -15.63
N GLU A 47 8.44 8.80 -16.82
CA GLU A 47 9.68 9.10 -17.54
C GLU A 47 9.79 10.59 -17.92
N PHE A 48 10.03 11.44 -16.92
CA PHE A 48 10.42 12.84 -17.06
C PHE A 48 11.63 13.02 -16.14
N GLU A 49 12.82 12.89 -16.75
CA GLU A 49 14.15 13.20 -16.21
C GLU A 49 14.48 12.72 -14.78
N ASN A 50 15.17 11.58 -14.70
CA ASN A 50 16.30 11.31 -13.79
C ASN A 50 16.24 11.86 -12.35
N ILE A 51 15.13 11.68 -11.63
CA ILE A 51 15.20 11.75 -10.17
C ILE A 51 15.74 10.40 -9.70
N LYS A 52 17.05 10.38 -9.40
CA LYS A 52 17.74 9.30 -8.66
C LYS A 52 16.90 8.97 -7.41
N VAL A 53 15.98 8.02 -7.52
CA VAL A 53 15.36 7.43 -6.34
C VAL A 53 16.46 6.60 -5.72
N LYS A 54 17.01 7.11 -4.62
CA LYS A 54 17.98 6.37 -3.80
C LYS A 54 17.34 5.04 -3.43
N GLU A 55 17.79 3.97 -4.10
CA GLU A 55 17.67 2.61 -3.61
C GLU A 55 18.49 2.50 -2.32
N GLU A 56 18.01 3.07 -1.22
CA GLU A 56 18.51 2.71 0.09
C GLU A 56 17.78 1.45 0.55
N LYS A 57 18.30 0.33 0.04
CA LYS A 57 18.54 -0.92 0.76
C LYS A 57 17.64 -1.11 2.00
N ALA A 58 16.47 -1.71 1.80
CA ALA A 58 15.71 -2.33 2.89
C ALA A 58 15.93 -3.85 2.86
N LEU A 59 17.15 -4.29 3.14
CA LEU A 59 17.40 -5.68 3.51
C LEU A 59 18.51 -5.73 4.55
N GLU A 60 18.11 -6.10 5.78
CA GLU A 60 18.83 -6.82 6.84
C GLU A 60 18.08 -6.56 8.18
N THR A 61 17.23 -7.52 8.64
CA THR A 61 17.46 -8.50 9.74
C THR A 61 17.32 -7.87 11.14
N ASP A 62 16.71 -8.44 12.18
CA ASP A 62 16.46 -9.83 12.60
C ASP A 62 15.39 -9.87 13.72
N LYS A 63 14.60 -10.96 13.74
CA LYS A 63 13.91 -11.65 14.88
C LYS A 63 13.52 -10.86 16.15
N ASN A 64 12.21 -10.74 16.43
CA ASN A 64 11.57 -11.47 17.55
C ASN A 64 10.03 -11.37 17.50
N SER A 65 9.38 -12.34 18.13
CA SER A 65 7.94 -12.49 18.37
C SER A 65 7.11 -13.07 17.22
N VAL A 66 7.23 -14.39 17.09
CA VAL A 66 6.01 -15.21 17.16
C VAL A 66 5.45 -15.02 18.57
N ASP A 67 4.25 -14.45 18.70
CA ASP A 67 3.25 -14.93 19.65
C ASP A 67 1.85 -14.41 19.24
N GLU A 68 1.14 -15.31 18.57
CA GLU A 68 -0.26 -15.63 18.83
C GLU A 68 -1.17 -14.54 19.43
N SER A 69 -2.01 -13.91 18.60
CA SER A 69 -3.44 -13.79 18.92
C SER A 69 -4.24 -13.41 17.68
N ILE A 70 -4.81 -14.43 17.05
CA ILE A 70 -5.99 -14.30 16.20
C ILE A 70 -7.12 -13.76 17.10
N LYS A 71 -7.39 -12.45 17.03
CA LYS A 71 -8.71 -11.90 17.39
C LYS A 71 -9.34 -11.33 16.13
N VAL A 72 -10.02 -12.23 15.41
CA VAL A 72 -11.16 -11.90 14.55
C VAL A 72 -12.12 -11.04 15.35
N ASN A 73 -12.05 -9.72 15.18
CA ASN A 73 -13.13 -8.84 15.59
C ASN A 73 -13.89 -8.42 14.34
N VAL A 74 -14.81 -9.30 13.94
CA VAL A 74 -15.93 -8.97 13.08
C VAL A 74 -16.74 -7.87 13.75
N GLN A 75 -16.37 -6.61 13.52
CA GLN A 75 -17.24 -5.50 13.87
C GLN A 75 -18.39 -5.51 12.88
N ALA A 76 -19.43 -6.25 13.26
CA ALA A 76 -20.75 -6.16 12.67
C ALA A 76 -21.12 -4.67 12.53
N LYS A 77 -21.25 -4.22 11.28
CA LYS A 77 -22.06 -3.05 10.97
C LYS A 77 -23.52 -3.44 11.23
N PRO A 78 -24.25 -2.82 12.18
CA PRO A 78 -25.68 -2.73 12.03
C PRO A 78 -25.96 -1.65 10.99
N THR A 79 -26.14 -2.06 9.74
CA THR A 79 -26.96 -1.31 8.81
C THR A 79 -28.41 -1.59 9.19
N ASN A 80 -29.09 -0.61 9.77
CA ASN A 80 -30.50 -0.44 9.44
C ASN A 80 -30.86 1.03 9.36
N ILE A 81 -31.32 1.36 8.17
CA ILE A 81 -31.78 2.64 7.66
C ILE A 81 -33.31 2.59 7.73
N ASP A 82 -33.95 3.75 7.87
CA ASP A 82 -35.39 4.01 7.68
C ASP A 82 -36.33 3.55 8.81
N LYS A 83 -37.34 4.29 9.28
CA LYS A 83 -38.11 5.42 8.72
C LYS A 83 -38.79 6.19 9.86
N LYS A 84 -38.78 7.52 9.73
CA LYS A 84 -39.90 8.47 9.79
C LYS A 84 -41.29 7.95 10.23
N THR A 85 -42.06 8.85 10.88
CA THR A 85 -43.55 8.91 11.07
C THR A 85 -43.89 8.84 12.57
N LYS A 86 -44.60 9.76 13.22
CA LYS A 86 -45.32 11.00 12.91
C LYS A 86 -45.50 11.75 14.23
#